data_AF-A0A5E4JTN0-F1
#
_entry.id   AF-A0A5E4JTN0-F1
#
_cell.length_a   1.000
_cell.length_b   1.000
_cell.length_c   1.000
_cell.angle_alpha   90.00
_cell.angle_beta   90.00
_cell.angle_gamma   90.00
#
_symmetry.space_group_name_H-M   'P 1'
#
loop_
_entity.id
_entity.type
_entity.pdbx_description
1 polymer ?
#
loop_
_entity_poly.entity_id
_entity_poly.type
_entity_poly.pdbx_seq_one_letter_code
_entity_poly.pdbx_strand_id
1 'polypeptide(L)' 'MAKKCVYCKSDIVDSRAVDVCDRCGVGIWGPKMFRTILDGMNDAESRGDLCSTNTQPFGRK' A
#
# COMPACT_ATOMS: atom_id res chain seq x y z
N MET A 1 -13.58 -6.46 1.33
CA MET A 1 -12.59 -7.50 1.00
C MET A 1 -11.33 -7.18 1.80
N ALA A 2 -10.80 -8.11 2.59
CA ALA A 2 -9.57 -7.83 3.34
C ALA A 2 -8.38 -7.72 2.37
N LYS A 3 -7.57 -6.66 2.50
CA LYS A 3 -6.32 -6.53 1.76
C LYS A 3 -5.34 -7.58 2.30
N LYS A 4 -4.38 -8.03 1.48
CA LYS A 4 -3.36 -8.99 1.92
C LYS A 4 -1.98 -8.37 1.85
N CYS A 5 -1.18 -8.59 2.88
CA CYS A 5 0.20 -8.12 2.87
C CYS A 5 0.98 -8.76 1.71
N VAL A 6 1.65 -7.96 0.89
CA VAL A 6 2.44 -8.45 -0.25
C VAL A 6 3.58 -9.37 0.18
N TYR A 7 4.10 -9.19 1.41
CA TYR A 7 5.22 -9.97 1.95
C TYR A 7 4.77 -11.28 2.62
N CYS A 8 4.06 -11.20 3.75
CA CYS A 8 3.71 -12.38 4.55
C CYS A 8 2.34 -12.98 4.24
N LYS A 9 1.58 -12.36 3.31
CA LYS A 9 0.22 -12.78 2.91
C LYS A 9 -0.81 -12.77 4.04
N SER A 10 -0.49 -12.19 5.21
CA SER A 10 -1.45 -11.99 6.29
C SER A 10 -2.55 -11.03 5.85
N ASP A 11 -3.74 -11.23 6.41
CA ASP A 11 -4.83 -10.30 6.18
C ASP A 11 -4.53 -8.94 6.85
N ILE A 12 -4.84 -7.87 6.13
CA ILE A 12 -4.81 -6.49 6.58
C ILE A 12 -6.27 -6.10 6.79
N VAL A 13 -6.62 -5.85 8.05
CA VAL A 13 -8.01 -5.70 8.49
C VAL A 13 -8.52 -4.26 8.33
N ASP A 14 -7.62 -3.30 8.17
CA ASP A 14 -7.94 -1.89 8.07
C ASP A 14 -7.92 -1.36 6.64
N SER A 15 -8.55 -0.20 6.44
CA SER A 15 -8.72 0.46 5.15
C SER A 15 -7.54 1.37 4.79
N ARG A 16 -6.29 0.93 5.00
CA ARG A 16 -5.10 1.68 4.56
C ARG A 16 -4.89 1.55 3.05
N ALA A 17 -4.28 2.56 2.43
CA ALA A 17 -3.93 2.55 1.00
C ALA A 17 -2.92 1.45 0.62
N VAL A 18 -2.03 1.07 1.55
CA VAL A 18 -0.85 0.21 1.30
C VAL A 18 -1.12 -1.27 1.62
N ASP A 19 -0.74 -2.17 0.72
CA ASP A 19 -0.83 -3.64 0.92
C ASP A 19 0.33 -4.23 1.75
N VAL A 20 0.69 -3.60 2.88
CA VAL A 20 1.76 -4.05 3.78
C VAL A 20 1.28 -4.03 5.23
N CYS A 21 1.41 -5.15 5.94
CA CYS A 21 1.04 -5.22 7.36
C CYS A 21 2.10 -4.55 8.24
N ASP A 22 1.71 -4.17 9.46
CA ASP A 22 2.58 -3.44 10.39
C ASP A 22 3.87 -4.19 10.70
N ARG A 23 3.79 -5.50 10.91
CA ARG A 23 4.96 -6.33 11.20
C ARG A 23 6.00 -6.26 10.08
N CYS A 24 5.57 -6.40 8.83
CA CYS A 24 6.47 -6.37 7.68
C CYS A 24 6.97 -4.96 7.39
N GLY A 25 6.09 -3.96 7.42
CA GLY A 25 6.46 -2.57 7.16
C GLY A 25 7.49 -2.04 8.16
N VAL A 26 7.26 -2.29 9.45
CA VAL A 26 8.22 -1.95 10.52
C VAL A 26 9.51 -2.75 10.39
N GLY A 27 9.43 -4.04 10.02
CA GLY A 27 10.61 -4.89 9.85
C GLY A 27 11.52 -4.47 8.69
N ILE A 28 10.97 -3.90 7.62
CA ILE A 28 11.72 -3.50 6.42
C ILE A 28 12.20 -2.05 6.53
N TRP A 29 11.33 -1.13 6.91
CA TRP A 29 11.63 0.32 6.89
C TRP A 29 11.86 0.93 8.28
N GLY A 30 11.52 0.20 9.35
CA GLY A 30 11.49 0.75 10.70
C GLY A 30 10.19 1.53 10.98
N PRO A 31 9.87 1.77 12.26
CA PRO A 31 8.57 2.28 12.68
C PRO A 31 8.30 3.71 12.22
N LYS A 32 9.32 4.58 12.20
CA LYS A 32 9.18 5.97 11.78
C LYS A 32 8.88 6.09 10.30
N MET A 33 9.68 5.44 9.45
CA MET A 33 9.46 5.50 8.00
C MET A 33 8.15 4.83 7.61
N PHE A 34 7.83 3.68 8.22
CA PHE A 34 6.58 3.02 7.88
C PHE A 34 5.35 3.87 8.25
N ARG A 35 5.38 4.57 9.39
CA ARG A 35 4.35 5.57 9.73
C ARG A 35 4.25 6.67 8.66
N THR A 36 5.37 7.27 8.26
CA THR A 36 5.38 8.30 7.22
C THR A 36 4.81 7.80 5.88
N ILE A 37 5.13 6.57 5.48
CA ILE A 37 4.59 5.95 4.27
C ILE A 37 3.07 5.78 4.38
N LEU A 38 2.58 5.26 5.53
CA LEU A 38 1.15 5.10 5.75
C LEU A 38 0.41 6.44 5.69
N ASP A 39 0.91 7.45 6.39
CA ASP A 39 0.29 8.77 6.44
C ASP A 39 0.28 9.42 5.04
N GLY A 40 1.41 9.40 4.33
CA GLY A 40 1.51 9.97 2.99
C GLY A 40 0.65 9.27 1.94
N MET A 41 0.55 7.94 1.99
CA MET A 41 -0.26 7.17 1.04
C MET A 41 -1.76 7.30 1.32
N ASN A 42 -2.18 7.32 2.59
CA ASN A 42 -3.58 7.54 2.94
C ASN A 42 -4.04 8.97 2.59
N ASP A 43 -3.16 9.95 2.78
CA ASP A 43 -3.41 11.34 2.39
C ASP A 43 -3.51 11.50 0.87
N ALA A 44 -2.64 10.83 0.10
CA ALA A 44 -2.75 10.76 -1.35
C ALA A 44 -4.03 10.03 -1.82
N GLU A 45 -4.45 8.97 -1.13
CA GLU A 45 -5.72 8.26 -1.39
C GLU A 45 -6.91 9.20 -1.20
N SER A 46 -6.92 9.95 -0.09
CA SER A 46 -7.96 10.93 0.20
C SER A 46 -8.04 12.06 -0.83
N ARG A 47 -6.92 12.41 -1.47
CA ARG A 47 -6.89 13.40 -2.56
C ARG A 47 -7.26 12.83 -3.93
N GLY A 48 -7.38 11.51 -4.07
CA GLY A 48 -7.54 10.86 -5.36
C GLY A 48 -6.28 10.91 -6.25
N ASP A 49 -5.11 11.11 -5.63
CA ASP A 49 -3.81 11.24 -6.31
C ASP A 49 -3.10 9.88 -6.48
N LEU A 50 -3.71 8.81 -5.98
CA LEU A 50 -3.23 7.46 -6.22
C LEU A 50 -3.59 6.99 -7.64
N CYS A 51 -2.64 7.10 -8.56
CA CYS A 51 -2.73 6.49 -9.88
C CYS A 51 -2.81 4.95 -9.77
N SER A 52 -4.02 4.39 -9.84
CA SER A 52 -4.26 2.94 -9.90
C SER A 52 -4.11 2.36 -11.31
N THR A 53 -3.66 3.17 -12.27
CA THR A 53 -3.55 2.79 -13.67
C THR A 53 -2.36 1.86 -13.87
N ASN A 54 -2.62 0.55 -13.83
CA ASN A 54 -1.99 -0.36 -14.77
C ASN A 54 -2.52 -0.06 -16.19
N THR A 55 -2.36 1.17 -16.67
CA THR A 55 -2.47 1.44 -18.10
C THR A 55 -1.26 0.77 -18.70
N GLN A 56 -1.43 -0.48 -19.13
CA GLN A 56 -0.54 -1.05 -20.11
C GLN A 56 -0.44 -0.02 -21.24
N PRO A 57 0.77 0.46 -21.59
CA PRO A 57 0.91 1.20 -22.82
C PRO A 57 0.52 0.22 -23.93
N PHE A 58 -0.49 0.58 -24.71
CA PHE A 58 -0.75 0.13 -26.08
C PHE A 58 -0.33 -1.31 -26.43
N GLY A 59 -1.32 -2.20 -26.54
CA GLY A 59 -1.34 -3.31 -27.50
C GLY A 59 -0.10 -4.20 -27.59
N ARG A 60 -0.12 -5.32 -26.85
CA ARG A 60 0.62 -6.52 -27.29
C ARG A 60 -0.26 -7.27 -28.29
N LYS A 61 0.06 -7.15 -29.58
CA LYS A 61 -0.24 -8.19 -30.57
C LYS A 61 0.73 -9.34 -30.35
#